data_AF-A0A7Y1SYQ5-F1
#
_entry.id   AF-A0A7Y1SYQ5-F1
#
_cell.length_a   1.000
_cell.length_b   1.000
_cell.length_c   1.000
_cell.angle_alpha   90.00
_cell.angle_beta   90.00
_cell.angle_gamma   90.00
#
_symmetry.space_group_name_H-M   'P 1'
#
loop_
_entity.id
_entity.type
_entity.pdbx_description
1 polymer ?
#
loop_
_entity_poly.entity_id
_entity_poly.type
_entity_poly.pdbx_seq_one_letter_code
_entity_poly.pdbx_strand_id
1 'polypeptide(L)'
;RIRSLQQNAVQKVDEGQQSEFVGIINYCIMALIQLEKGIVEQPDLTLKKSLDLYNKKVAITKSLMQEKNHDYGEAWRDMRVSSLTDLILQKLLRVKQIEDNAGKTLVSEGIDANYQDMINYAVFALIHLQNKD
;
A
#
# COMPACT_ATOMS: atom_id res chain seq x y z
N ARG A 1 -6.83 -7.16 10.08
CA ARG A 1 -6.88 -6.19 11.20
C ARG A 1 -7.71 -4.95 10.83
N ILE A 2 -7.30 -4.13 9.86
CA ILE A 2 -8.05 -2.92 9.47
C ILE A 2 -9.55 -3.15 9.14
N ARG A 3 -9.88 -4.26 8.47
CA ARG A 3 -11.29 -4.64 8.21
C ARG A 3 -12.07 -4.86 9.52
N SER A 4 -11.45 -5.55 10.47
CA SER A 4 -12.05 -5.82 11.78
C SER A 4 -12.26 -4.52 12.55
N LEU A 5 -11.34 -3.56 12.45
CA LEU A 5 -11.51 -2.23 13.03
C LEU A 5 -12.71 -1.48 12.43
N GLN A 6 -12.92 -1.61 11.12
CA GLN A 6 -14.04 -0.98 10.41
C GLN A 6 -15.40 -1.64 10.66
N GLN A 7 -15.44 -2.94 11.02
CA GLN A 7 -16.67 -3.70 11.21
C GLN A 7 -17.11 -3.80 12.67
N ASN A 8 -16.18 -3.77 13.62
CA ASN A 8 -16.49 -3.96 15.03
C ASN A 8 -17.00 -2.65 15.66
N ALA A 9 -18.22 -2.69 16.19
CA ALA A 9 -18.83 -1.58 16.92
C ALA A 9 -18.14 -1.28 18.28
N VAL A 10 -17.42 -2.25 18.84
CA VAL A 10 -16.74 -2.14 20.14
C VAL A 10 -15.27 -2.48 19.97
N GLN A 11 -14.39 -1.52 20.26
CA GLN A 11 -12.94 -1.72 20.34
C GLN A 11 -12.52 -1.72 21.80
N LYS A 12 -11.72 -2.72 22.20
CA LYS A 12 -11.14 -2.79 23.56
C LYS A 12 -9.83 -2.02 23.68
N VAL A 13 -9.22 -1.65 22.56
CA VAL A 13 -7.97 -0.88 22.46
C VAL A 13 -8.25 0.28 21.52
N ASP A 14 -7.86 1.49 21.92
CA ASP A 14 -8.02 2.70 21.12
C ASP A 14 -6.92 2.79 20.05
N GLU A 15 -6.99 1.89 19.07
CA GLU A 15 -6.14 1.90 17.89
C GLU A 15 -6.92 2.48 16.71
N GLY A 16 -6.67 3.75 16.41
CA GLY A 16 -7.28 4.43 15.26
C GLY A 16 -6.88 3.81 13.92
N GLN A 17 -7.75 3.88 12.92
CA GLN A 17 -7.50 3.32 11.57
C GLN A 17 -6.30 3.96 10.86
N GLN A 18 -5.88 5.17 11.26
CA GLN A 18 -4.77 5.89 10.63
C GLN A 18 -3.45 5.13 10.74
N SER A 19 -3.13 4.56 11.92
CA SER A 19 -1.88 3.81 12.13
C SER A 19 -1.82 2.55 11.26
N GLU A 20 -2.96 1.91 10.98
CA GLU A 20 -3.02 0.76 10.07
C GLU A 20 -2.67 1.13 8.64
N PHE A 21 -3.20 2.25 8.13
CA PHE A 21 -2.89 2.71 6.78
C PHE A 21 -1.42 3.14 6.64
N VAL A 22 -0.86 3.79 7.66
CA VAL A 22 0.59 4.08 7.71
C VAL A 22 1.41 2.79 7.70
N GLY A 23 0.99 1.77 8.46
CA GLY A 23 1.61 0.46 8.44
C GLY A 23 1.61 -0.17 7.04
N ILE A 24 0.46 -0.15 6.35
CA ILE A 24 0.33 -0.66 4.98
C ILE A 24 1.33 0.04 4.04
N ILE A 25 1.43 1.37 4.11
CA ILE A 25 2.38 2.15 3.29
C ILE A 25 3.82 1.68 3.55
N ASN A 26 4.21 1.59 4.82
CA ASN A 26 5.57 1.20 5.21
C ASN A 26 5.92 -0.22 4.72
N TYR A 27 5.02 -1.19 4.94
CA TYR A 27 5.25 -2.57 4.51
C TYR A 27 5.31 -2.70 2.99
N CYS A 28 4.47 -1.98 2.24
CA CYS A 28 4.53 -1.99 0.79
C CYS A 28 5.84 -1.38 0.27
N ILE A 29 6.33 -0.30 0.89
CA ILE A 29 7.61 0.29 0.51
C ILE A 29 8.77 -0.66 0.81
N MET A 30 8.76 -1.33 1.97
CA MET A 30 9.75 -2.36 2.30
C MET A 30 9.72 -3.50 1.27
N ALA A 31 8.54 -3.98 0.89
CA ALA A 31 8.39 -5.01 -0.13
C ALA A 31 8.94 -4.56 -1.49
N LEU A 32 8.66 -3.32 -1.92
CA LEU A 32 9.21 -2.74 -3.15
C LEU A 32 10.74 -2.62 -3.13
N ILE A 33 11.34 -2.40 -1.96
CA ILE A 33 12.81 -2.41 -1.80
C ILE A 33 13.33 -3.85 -1.92
N GLN A 34 12.69 -4.81 -1.25
CA GLN A 34 13.08 -6.22 -1.26
C GLN A 34 12.93 -6.86 -2.65
N LEU A 35 11.94 -6.44 -3.46
CA LEU A 35 11.84 -6.85 -4.86
C LEU A 35 13.07 -6.41 -5.70
N GLU A 36 13.70 -5.28 -5.36
CA GLU A 36 14.89 -4.76 -6.06
C GLU A 36 16.21 -5.30 -5.48
N LYS A 37 16.26 -5.54 -4.16
CA LYS A 37 17.50 -5.89 -3.44
C LYS A 37 17.62 -7.37 -3.09
N GLY A 38 16.53 -8.12 -3.14
CA GLY A 38 16.41 -9.44 -2.54
C GLY A 38 16.00 -9.37 -1.08
N ILE A 39 15.72 -10.54 -0.52
CA ILE A 39 15.35 -10.74 0.89
C ILE A 39 16.58 -11.23 1.64
N VAL A 40 16.76 -10.75 2.87
CA VAL A 40 17.85 -11.14 3.77
C VAL A 40 17.28 -11.58 5.12
N GLU A 41 17.97 -12.49 5.80
CA GLU A 41 17.58 -12.98 7.13
C GLU A 41 18.02 -12.04 8.27
N GLN A 42 19.01 -11.19 8.01
CA GLN A 42 19.57 -10.24 8.96
C GLN A 42 19.61 -8.84 8.34
N PRO A 43 19.42 -7.76 9.13
CA PRO A 43 19.52 -6.40 8.62
C PRO A 43 20.89 -6.14 7.96
N ASP A 44 20.89 -5.88 6.65
CA ASP A 44 22.09 -5.68 5.82
C ASP A 44 22.24 -4.23 5.33
N LEU A 45 21.26 -3.37 5.60
CA LEU A 45 21.25 -1.96 5.19
C LEU A 45 21.55 -1.04 6.37
N THR A 46 22.42 -0.05 6.13
CA THR A 46 22.59 1.09 7.05
C THR A 46 21.34 1.96 7.05
N LEU A 47 21.06 2.67 8.16
CA LEU A 47 19.93 3.59 8.27
C LEU A 47 19.88 4.58 7.09
N LYS A 48 21.02 5.19 6.74
CA LYS A 48 21.12 6.13 5.61
C LYS A 48 20.67 5.46 4.30
N LYS A 49 21.16 4.26 4.03
CA LYS A 49 20.82 3.54 2.79
C LYS A 49 19.35 3.14 2.76
N SER A 50 18.80 2.72 3.89
CA SER A 50 17.37 2.40 4.02
C SER A 50 16.49 3.61 3.74
N LEU A 51 16.84 4.78 4.27
CA LEU A 51 16.12 6.04 4.03
C LEU A 51 16.21 6.47 2.56
N ASP A 52 17.39 6.38 1.94
CA ASP A 52 17.57 6.71 0.51
C ASP A 52 16.68 5.82 -0.38
N LEU A 53 16.64 4.51 -0.10
CA LEU A 53 15.80 3.55 -0.83
C LEU A 53 14.31 3.80 -0.59
N TYR A 54 13.92 4.08 0.65
CA TYR A 54 12.56 4.42 1.02
C TYR A 54 12.07 5.65 0.24
N ASN A 55 12.83 6.75 0.28
CA ASN A 55 12.52 7.99 -0.43
C ASN A 55 12.45 7.79 -1.94
N LYS A 56 13.34 6.97 -2.51
CA LYS A 56 13.31 6.61 -3.92
C LYS A 56 11.98 5.92 -4.28
N LYS A 57 11.54 4.92 -3.49
CA LYS A 57 10.27 4.21 -3.77
C LYS A 57 9.04 5.09 -3.56
N VAL A 58 9.05 5.97 -2.58
CA VAL A 58 8.00 7.00 -2.39
C VAL A 58 7.90 7.90 -3.62
N ALA A 59 9.03 8.42 -4.11
CA ALA A 59 9.05 9.32 -5.26
C ALA A 59 8.52 8.64 -6.54
N ILE A 60 8.93 7.40 -6.81
CA ILE A 60 8.44 6.62 -7.96
C ILE A 60 6.93 6.38 -7.84
N THR A 61 6.46 5.94 -6.67
CA THR A 61 5.03 5.66 -6.44
C THR A 61 4.19 6.93 -6.59
N LYS A 62 4.70 8.06 -6.09
CA LYS A 62 4.04 9.37 -6.23
C LYS A 62 3.94 9.81 -7.69
N SER A 63 5.00 9.66 -8.49
CA SER A 63 4.96 9.99 -9.93
C SER A 63 3.88 9.18 -10.64
N LEU A 64 3.88 7.86 -10.43
CA LEU A 64 2.88 6.97 -11.00
C LEU A 64 1.45 7.33 -10.55
N MET A 65 1.26 7.70 -9.28
CA MET A 65 -0.04 8.17 -8.80
C MET A 65 -0.48 9.45 -9.51
N GLN A 66 0.44 10.39 -9.75
CA GLN A 66 0.13 11.66 -10.42
C GLN A 66 -0.26 11.43 -11.88
N GLU A 67 0.44 10.53 -12.57
CA GLU A 67 0.11 10.09 -13.92
C GLU A 67 -1.28 9.44 -13.96
N LYS A 68 -1.57 8.48 -13.07
CA LYS A 68 -2.89 7.85 -12.97
C LYS A 68 -4.00 8.86 -12.63
N ASN A 69 -3.78 9.80 -11.72
CA ASN A 69 -4.77 10.83 -11.41
C ASN A 69 -5.01 11.78 -12.58
N HIS A 70 -4.04 12.00 -13.46
CA HIS A 70 -4.26 12.76 -14.69
C HIS A 70 -5.19 11.99 -15.65
N ASP A 71 -4.94 10.69 -15.83
CA ASP A 71 -5.68 9.85 -16.79
C ASP A 71 -7.11 9.50 -16.32
N TYR A 72 -7.29 9.24 -15.01
CA TYR A 72 -8.56 8.77 -14.43
C TYR A 72 -9.29 9.84 -13.61
N GLY A 73 -8.71 11.03 -13.45
CA GLY A 73 -9.21 12.07 -12.55
C GLY A 73 -9.08 11.69 -11.08
N GLU A 74 -9.80 12.42 -10.22
CA GLU A 74 -9.76 12.25 -8.76
C GLU A 74 -10.95 11.45 -8.23
N ALA A 75 -11.39 10.41 -8.95
CA ALA A 75 -12.57 9.59 -8.59
C ALA A 75 -12.49 8.98 -7.18
N TRP A 76 -11.29 8.81 -6.63
CA TRP A 76 -11.06 8.35 -5.26
C TRP A 76 -11.61 9.31 -4.19
N ARG A 77 -11.85 10.59 -4.52
CA ARG A 77 -12.44 11.58 -3.60
C ARG A 77 -13.90 11.29 -3.26
N ASP A 78 -14.62 10.58 -4.12
CA ASP A 78 -16.02 10.20 -3.85
C ASP A 78 -16.12 8.81 -3.19
N MET A 79 -14.98 8.14 -3.01
CA MET A 79 -14.93 6.80 -2.42
C MET A 79 -14.97 6.84 -0.90
N ARG A 80 -15.57 5.80 -0.30
CA ARG A 80 -15.52 5.56 1.14
C ARG A 80 -14.17 4.97 1.53
N VAL A 81 -13.70 5.28 2.74
CA VAL A 81 -12.51 4.65 3.33
C VAL A 81 -12.60 3.12 3.29
N SER A 82 -13.77 2.53 3.53
CA SER A 82 -13.98 1.09 3.45
C SER A 82 -13.78 0.52 2.03
N SER A 83 -14.17 1.28 1.00
CA SER A 83 -13.98 0.89 -0.40
C SER A 83 -12.51 0.92 -0.78
N LEU A 84 -11.75 1.87 -0.26
CA LEU A 84 -10.29 1.89 -0.39
C LEU A 84 -9.66 0.68 0.32
N THR A 85 -10.16 0.30 1.50
CA THR A 85 -9.76 -0.96 2.15
C THR A 85 -10.05 -2.18 1.27
N ASP A 86 -11.20 -2.23 0.59
CA ASP A 86 -11.55 -3.33 -0.33
C ASP A 86 -10.54 -3.45 -1.47
N LEU A 87 -10.18 -2.33 -2.09
CA LEU A 87 -9.18 -2.29 -3.15
C LEU A 87 -7.79 -2.75 -2.66
N ILE A 88 -7.38 -2.36 -1.45
CA ILE A 88 -6.13 -2.83 -0.84
C ILE A 88 -6.16 -4.36 -0.66
N LEU A 89 -7.26 -4.92 -0.13
CA LEU A 89 -7.38 -6.37 0.03
C LEU A 89 -7.35 -7.10 -1.31
N GLN A 90 -7.99 -6.55 -2.35
CA GLN A 90 -7.96 -7.12 -3.69
C GLN A 90 -6.54 -7.18 -4.25
N LYS A 91 -5.78 -6.09 -4.12
CA LYS A 91 -4.38 -6.03 -4.58
C LYS A 91 -3.48 -6.97 -3.76
N LEU A 92 -3.69 -7.10 -2.46
CA LEU A 92 -2.97 -8.07 -1.62
C LEU A 92 -3.25 -9.52 -2.05
N LEU A 93 -4.51 -9.88 -2.30
CA LEU A 93 -4.87 -11.20 -2.81
C LEU A 93 -4.24 -11.46 -4.18
N ARG A 94 -4.15 -10.43 -5.02
CA ARG A 94 -3.48 -10.52 -6.32
C ARG A 94 -1.99 -10.81 -6.17
N VAL A 95 -1.28 -10.12 -5.26
CA VAL A 95 0.14 -10.38 -4.99
C VAL A 95 0.34 -11.84 -4.58
N LYS A 96 -0.43 -12.33 -3.61
CA LYS A 96 -0.35 -13.74 -3.15
C LYS A 96 -0.55 -14.72 -4.29
N GLN A 97 -1.56 -14.49 -5.15
CA GLN A 97 -1.80 -15.34 -6.30
C GLN A 97 -0.61 -15.39 -7.27
N ILE A 98 0.06 -14.25 -7.51
CA ILE A 98 1.23 -14.20 -8.40
C ILE A 98 2.40 -14.98 -7.77
N GLU A 99 2.62 -14.82 -6.47
CA GLU A 99 3.65 -15.55 -5.72
C GLU A 99 3.39 -17.07 -5.73
N ASP A 100 2.16 -17.50 -5.46
CA ASP A 100 1.75 -18.92 -5.48
C ASP A 100 1.94 -19.56 -6.86
N ASN A 101 1.76 -18.77 -7.93
CA ASN A 101 2.00 -19.20 -9.31
C ASN A 101 3.49 -19.17 -9.70
N ALA A 102 4.41 -18.95 -8.75
CA ALA A 102 5.84 -18.78 -9.00
C ALA A 102 6.14 -17.72 -10.07
N GLY A 103 5.37 -16.64 -10.07
CA GLY A 103 5.49 -15.54 -11.04
C GLY A 103 4.93 -15.84 -12.44
N LYS A 104 4.38 -17.03 -12.70
CA LYS A 104 3.73 -17.36 -13.98
C LYS A 104 2.41 -16.60 -14.09
N THR A 105 2.36 -15.62 -14.97
CA THR A 105 1.15 -14.87 -15.27
C THR A 105 0.89 -14.87 -16.77
N LEU A 106 -0.37 -15.09 -17.17
CA LEU A 106 -0.76 -15.13 -18.59
C LEU A 106 -0.75 -13.73 -19.21
N VAL A 107 -1.18 -12.71 -18.45
CA VAL A 107 -1.20 -11.28 -18.78
C VAL A 107 -1.41 -10.53 -17.45
N SER A 108 -0.37 -10.12 -16.72
CA SER A 108 -0.54 -9.44 -15.42
C SER A 108 0.38 -8.23 -15.25
N GLU A 109 -0.15 -7.18 -14.64
CA GLU A 109 0.66 -6.19 -13.91
C GLU A 109 1.61 -6.91 -12.93
N GLY A 110 2.84 -6.39 -12.80
CA GLY A 110 3.84 -6.92 -11.88
C GLY A 110 3.43 -6.81 -10.41
N ILE A 111 4.13 -7.53 -9.55
CA ILE A 111 3.92 -7.48 -8.09
C ILE A 111 4.15 -6.05 -7.56
N ASP A 112 5.13 -5.34 -8.12
CA ASP A 112 5.47 -3.95 -7.82
C ASP A 112 4.30 -2.98 -8.04
N ALA A 113 3.61 -3.08 -9.19
CA ALA A 113 2.44 -2.25 -9.48
C ALA A 113 1.32 -2.46 -8.46
N ASN A 114 1.13 -3.70 -7.98
CA ASN A 114 0.13 -3.99 -6.95
C ASN A 114 0.49 -3.38 -5.60
N TYR A 115 1.77 -3.37 -5.20
CA TYR A 115 2.22 -2.66 -4.01
C TYR A 115 2.05 -1.15 -4.12
N GLN A 116 2.36 -0.58 -5.28
CA GLN A 116 2.17 0.86 -5.54
C GLN A 116 0.69 1.27 -5.45
N ASP A 117 -0.21 0.46 -5.99
CA ASP A 117 -1.65 0.70 -5.86
C ASP A 117 -2.11 0.63 -4.40
N MET A 118 -1.65 -0.35 -3.62
CA MET A 118 -1.96 -0.42 -2.18
C MET A 118 -1.48 0.82 -1.41
N ILE A 119 -0.30 1.35 -1.74
CA ILE A 119 0.21 2.60 -1.16
C ILE A 119 -0.74 3.76 -1.49
N ASN A 120 -1.13 3.90 -2.75
CA ASN A 120 -2.00 4.99 -3.20
C ASN A 120 -3.36 4.96 -2.50
N TYR A 121 -3.99 3.78 -2.42
CA TYR A 121 -5.28 3.64 -1.73
C TYR A 121 -5.18 3.91 -0.23
N ALA A 122 -4.08 3.53 0.42
CA ALA A 122 -3.84 3.85 1.82
C ALA A 122 -3.64 5.37 2.04
N VAL A 123 -2.92 6.05 1.15
CA VAL A 123 -2.77 7.52 1.18
C VAL A 123 -4.13 8.21 0.98
N PHE A 124 -4.94 7.78 0.02
CA PHE A 124 -6.28 8.33 -0.18
C PHE A 124 -7.16 8.14 1.06
N ALA A 125 -7.08 6.98 1.71
CA ALA A 125 -7.80 6.71 2.93
C ALA A 125 -7.36 7.64 4.08
N LEU A 126 -6.06 7.91 4.21
CA LEU A 126 -5.54 8.86 5.19
C LEU A 126 -6.02 10.29 4.94
N ILE A 127 -6.02 10.74 3.68
CA ILE A 127 -6.57 12.06 3.31
C ILE A 127 -8.04 12.17 3.72
N HIS A 128 -8.83 11.13 3.43
CA HIS A 128 -10.23 11.07 3.84
C HIS A 128 -10.46 11.11 5.35
N LEU A 129 -9.55 10.50 6.12
CA LEU A 129 -9.62 10.52 7.58
C LEU A 129 -9.22 11.89 8.14
N GLN A 130 -8.23 12.57 7.56
CA GLN A 130 -7.80 13.90 7.98
C GLN A 130 -8.85 15.00 7.69
N ASN A 131 -9.61 14.86 6.60
CA ASN A 131 -10.64 15.83 6.23
C ASN A 131 -11.96 15.70 7.03
N LYS A 132 -12.05 14.72 7.94
CA LYS A 132 -13.23 14.49 8.78
C LYS A 132 -13.08 15.04 10.20
N ASP A 133 -11.88 15.49 10.56
CA ASP A 133 -11.56 16.22 11.79
C ASP A 133 -11.61 17.73 11.54
#